data_AF-A0A1N7BST6-F1
#
_entry.id   AF-A0A1N7BST6-F1
#
_cell.length_a   1.000
_cell.length_b   1.000
_cell.length_c   1.000
_cell.angle_alpha   90.00
_cell.angle_beta   90.00
_cell.angle_gamma   90.00
#
_symmetry.space_group_name_H-M   'P 1'
#
loop_
_entity.id
_entity.type
_entity.pdbx_description
1 polymer ?
#
loop_
_entity_poly.entity_id
_entity_poly.type
_entity_poly.pdbx_seq_one_letter_code
_entity_poly.pdbx_strand_id
1 'polypeptide(L)'
;MIITKLHVIDWYDDIITSIVSFDNDIYIFNCIHKNFINGLKTYYCVKIDDDSFKQIGNIIEKKSLTKIDWNFINMIFKKNNITNNVFLLNIDSLSVGLDIIFSKARSSDIIDIKFPFDISNLY
;
A
#
# COMPACT_ATOMS: atom_id res chain seq x y z
N MET A 1 14.00 4.81 -6.45
CA MET A 1 13.85 5.16 -5.01
C MET A 1 14.12 3.88 -4.23
N ILE A 2 14.98 3.91 -3.21
CA ILE A 2 15.37 2.70 -2.47
C ILE A 2 14.46 2.50 -1.26
N ILE A 3 13.87 1.31 -1.12
CA ILE A 3 13.08 0.94 0.05
C ILE A 3 13.98 0.88 1.29
N THR A 4 13.75 1.77 2.26
CA THR A 4 14.50 1.81 3.53
C THR A 4 13.80 1.01 4.63
N LYS A 5 12.45 0.96 4.60
CA LYS A 5 11.65 0.15 5.52
C LYS A 5 10.44 -0.45 4.81
N LEU A 6 10.10 -1.68 5.19
CA LEU A 6 8.94 -2.41 4.70
C LEU A 6 8.24 -3.06 5.89
N HIS A 7 6.98 -2.72 6.11
CA HIS A 7 6.14 -3.33 7.14
C HIS A 7 4.90 -3.94 6.50
N VAL A 8 4.73 -5.26 6.59
CA VAL A 8 3.55 -5.96 6.09
C VAL A 8 2.43 -5.88 7.14
N ILE A 9 1.34 -5.22 6.77
CA ILE A 9 0.18 -5.02 7.66
C ILE A 9 -0.76 -6.23 7.59
N ASP A 10 -1.01 -6.72 6.37
CA ASP A 10 -1.87 -7.86 6.12
C ASP A 10 -1.45 -8.60 4.86
N TRP A 11 -1.72 -9.90 4.85
CA TRP A 11 -1.49 -10.77 3.70
C TRP A 11 -2.68 -11.72 3.52
N TYR A 12 -3.21 -11.82 2.32
CA TYR A 12 -4.25 -12.80 2.02
C TYR A 12 -4.14 -13.23 0.56
N ASP A 13 -3.97 -14.52 0.29
CA ASP A 13 -3.81 -15.05 -1.08
C ASP A 13 -2.80 -14.25 -1.94
N ASP A 14 -1.62 -13.96 -1.37
CA ASP A 14 -0.54 -13.13 -1.95
C ASP A 14 -0.87 -11.65 -2.20
N ILE A 15 -2.06 -11.18 -1.82
CA ILE A 15 -2.42 -9.77 -1.71
C ILE A 15 -1.77 -9.22 -0.46
N ILE A 16 -0.80 -8.33 -0.64
CA ILE A 16 -0.02 -7.76 0.45
C ILE A 16 -0.41 -6.29 0.61
N THR A 17 -0.87 -5.93 1.79
CA THR A 17 -0.95 -4.53 2.23
C THR A 17 0.26 -4.22 3.09
N SER A 18 1.00 -3.16 2.78
CA SER A 18 2.22 -2.79 3.49
C SER A 18 2.40 -1.29 3.63
N ILE A 19 3.12 -0.87 4.67
CA ILE A 19 3.70 0.47 4.76
C ILE A 19 5.13 0.39 4.26
N VAL A 20 5.47 1.23 3.29
CA VAL A 20 6.78 1.29 2.66
C VAL A 20 7.37 2.67 2.83
N SER A 21 8.59 2.74 3.35
CA SER A 21 9.33 4.00 3.50
C SER A 21 10.52 4.05 2.54
N PHE A 22 10.75 5.24 2.03
CA PHE A 22 11.94 5.71 1.33
C PHE A 22 12.60 6.77 2.21
N ASP A 23 13.75 7.30 1.81
CA ASP A 23 14.50 8.28 2.63
C ASP A 23 13.64 9.44 3.15
N ASN A 24 12.75 9.99 2.30
CA ASN A 24 11.91 11.15 2.64
C ASN A 24 10.41 10.93 2.43
N ASP A 25 10.00 9.75 1.95
CA ASP A 25 8.63 9.52 1.51
C ASP A 25 8.08 8.20 2.06
N ILE A 26 6.78 8.19 2.36
CA ILE A 26 6.12 7.04 2.98
C ILE A 26 4.83 6.75 2.21
N TYR A 27 4.55 5.47 2.01
CA TYR A 27 3.45 5.01 1.18
C TYR A 27 2.72 3.84 1.83
N ILE A 28 1.41 3.78 1.59
CA ILE A 28 0.61 2.57 1.75
C ILE A 28 0.61 1.85 0.40
N PHE A 29 1.15 0.65 0.36
CA PHE A 29 1.12 -0.24 -0.79
C PHE A 29 0.01 -1.25 -0.60
N ASN A 30 -0.86 -1.40 -1.59
CA ASN A 30 -1.83 -2.48 -1.67
C ASN A 30 -1.68 -3.22 -3.00
N CYS A 31 -1.46 -4.52 -2.96
CA CYS A 31 -1.47 -5.34 -4.18
C CYS A 31 -2.90 -5.38 -4.73
N ILE A 32 -3.11 -4.95 -5.98
CA ILE A 32 -4.44 -4.94 -6.60
C ILE A 32 -4.58 -5.98 -7.71
N HIS A 33 -3.46 -6.51 -8.21
CA HIS A 33 -3.46 -7.54 -9.23
C HIS A 33 -2.19 -8.40 -9.11
N LYS A 34 -2.35 -9.71 -9.33
CA LYS A 34 -1.24 -10.65 -9.49
C LYS A 34 -1.45 -11.41 -10.80
N ASN A 35 -0.43 -11.38 -11.65
CA ASN A 35 -0.40 -12.22 -12.82
C ASN A 35 0.05 -13.63 -12.40
N PHE A 36 -0.86 -14.61 -12.51
CA PHE A 36 -0.59 -15.99 -12.10
C PHE A 36 0.36 -16.75 -13.04
N ILE A 37 0.61 -16.24 -14.24
CA ILE A 37 1.51 -16.88 -15.21
C ILE A 37 2.96 -16.58 -14.88
N ASN A 38 3.30 -15.32 -14.57
CA ASN A 38 4.68 -14.89 -14.35
C ASN A 38 4.97 -14.40 -12.92
N GLY A 39 3.96 -14.33 -12.04
CA GLY A 39 4.12 -13.89 -10.65
C GLY A 39 4.19 -12.37 -10.45
N LEU A 40 4.14 -11.58 -11.53
CA LEU A 40 4.23 -10.12 -11.46
C LEU A 40 3.03 -9.53 -10.71
N LYS A 41 3.29 -8.64 -9.75
CA LYS A 41 2.27 -7.98 -8.95
C LYS A 41 2.17 -6.50 -9.31
N THR A 42 0.94 -6.01 -9.41
CA THR A 42 0.65 -4.57 -9.52
C THR A 42 0.23 -4.05 -8.16
N TYR A 43 0.99 -3.10 -7.64
CA TYR A 43 0.70 -2.40 -6.39
C TYR A 43 0.14 -1.01 -6.66
N TYR A 44 -0.96 -0.72 -5.98
CA TYR A 44 -1.52 0.61 -5.81
C TYR A 44 -0.84 1.28 -4.61
N CYS A 45 -0.12 2.36 -4.87
CA CYS A 45 0.78 2.98 -3.91
C CYS A 45 0.28 4.39 -3.60
N VAL A 46 -0.17 4.62 -2.36
CA VAL A 46 -0.68 5.93 -1.92
C VAL A 46 0.33 6.58 -0.98
N LYS A 47 0.88 7.72 -1.40
CA LYS A 47 1.77 8.54 -0.57
C LYS A 47 0.99 9.11 0.61
N ILE A 48 1.57 9.05 1.80
CA ILE A 48 1.01 9.62 3.03
C ILE A 48 1.97 10.62 3.66
N ASP A 49 1.42 11.54 4.46
CA ASP A 49 2.20 12.50 5.24
C ASP A 49 2.78 11.87 6.53
N ASP A 50 3.81 12.51 7.10
CA ASP A 50 4.49 12.04 8.31
C ASP A 50 3.54 11.92 9.51
N ASP A 51 2.55 12.80 9.61
CA ASP A 51 1.56 12.77 10.70
C ASP A 51 0.68 11.53 10.59
N SER A 52 0.22 11.20 9.39
CA SER A 52 -0.52 9.97 9.08
C SER A 52 0.34 8.74 9.39
N PHE A 53 1.63 8.77 9.02
CA PHE A 53 2.54 7.67 9.33
C PHE A 53 2.74 7.47 10.84
N LYS A 54 2.94 8.55 11.62
CA LYS A 54 3.04 8.46 13.08
C LYS A 54 1.80 7.83 13.70
N GLN A 55 0.62 8.18 13.19
CA GLN A 55 -0.64 7.62 13.67
C GLN A 55 -0.78 6.13 13.31
N ILE A 56 -0.34 5.73 12.10
CA ILE A 56 -0.30 4.32 11.68
C ILE A 56 0.77 3.53 12.45
N GLY A 57 1.90 4.13 12.80
CA GLY A 57 3.02 3.51 13.51
C GLY A 57 2.58 2.73 14.76
N ASN A 58 1.78 3.38 15.60
CA ASN A 58 1.22 2.78 16.82
C ASN A 58 0.27 1.60 16.55
N ILE A 59 -0.31 1.55 15.35
CA ILE A 59 -1.25 0.51 14.93
C ILE A 59 -0.48 -0.70 14.39
N ILE A 60 0.50 -0.47 13.51
CA ILE A 60 1.27 -1.54 12.86
C ILE A 60 2.22 -2.28 13.82
N GLU A 61 2.54 -1.70 14.97
CA GLU A 61 3.28 -2.40 16.03
C GLU A 61 2.41 -3.40 16.82
N LYS A 62 1.09 -3.37 16.65
CA LYS A 62 0.18 -4.31 17.32
C LYS A 62 0.30 -5.70 16.69
N LYS A 63 0.27 -6.73 17.52
CA LYS A 63 0.26 -8.14 17.07
C LYS A 63 -0.98 -8.50 16.24
N SER A 64 -2.10 -7.83 16.48
CA SER A 64 -3.38 -8.09 15.81
C SER A 64 -4.16 -6.79 15.68
N LEU A 65 -4.62 -6.50 14.47
CA LEU A 65 -5.41 -5.31 14.18
C LEU A 65 -6.89 -5.53 14.44
N THR A 66 -7.50 -4.59 15.15
CA THR A 66 -8.94 -4.58 15.41
C THR A 66 -9.69 -3.91 14.26
N LYS A 67 -11.03 -4.01 14.25
CA LYS A 67 -11.87 -3.26 13.32
C LYS A 67 -11.65 -1.74 13.42
N ILE A 68 -11.40 -1.22 14.62
CA ILE A 68 -11.14 0.21 14.84
C ILE A 68 -9.82 0.62 14.18
N ASP A 69 -8.79 -0.22 14.30
CA ASP A 69 -7.49 -0.01 13.65
C ASP A 69 -7.65 0.05 12.13
N TRP A 70 -8.37 -0.90 11.55
CA TRP A 70 -8.65 -0.91 10.10
C TRP A 70 -9.48 0.28 9.63
N ASN A 71 -10.48 0.70 10.39
CA ASN A 71 -11.26 1.91 10.08
C ASN A 71 -10.36 3.14 10.03
N PHE A 72 -9.38 3.23 10.92
CA PHE A 72 -8.44 4.33 10.97
C PHE A 72 -7.47 4.32 9.79
N ILE A 73 -6.89 3.16 9.46
CA ILE A 73 -6.06 2.99 8.26
C ILE A 73 -6.85 3.37 7.00
N ASN A 74 -8.11 2.92 6.88
CA ASN A 74 -9.01 3.30 5.79
C ASN A 74 -9.23 4.81 5.67
N MET A 75 -9.43 5.48 6.80
CA MET A 75 -9.61 6.93 6.83
C MET A 75 -8.37 7.65 6.28
N ILE A 76 -7.17 7.26 6.72
CA ILE A 76 -5.91 7.82 6.23
C ILE A 76 -5.73 7.54 4.73
N PHE A 77 -5.97 6.31 4.30
CA PHE A 77 -5.86 5.92 2.91
C PHE A 77 -6.77 6.79 2.04
N LYS A 78 -8.06 6.89 2.37
CA LYS A 78 -9.05 7.68 1.63
C LYS A 78 -8.71 9.16 1.57
N LYS A 79 -8.24 9.74 2.67
CA LYS A 79 -7.78 11.14 2.71
C LYS A 79 -6.67 11.40 1.69
N ASN A 80 -5.78 10.43 1.49
CA ASN A 80 -4.62 10.55 0.61
C ASN A 80 -4.84 9.97 -0.80
N ASN A 81 -5.97 9.28 -1.06
CA ASN A 81 -6.28 8.64 -2.32
C ASN A 81 -6.74 9.65 -3.40
N ILE A 82 -5.86 10.56 -3.77
CA ILE A 82 -6.09 11.65 -4.74
C ILE A 82 -4.99 11.63 -5.82
N THR A 83 -5.27 12.13 -7.02
CA THR A 83 -4.42 11.96 -8.23
C THR A 83 -2.95 12.30 -8.07
N ASN A 84 -2.61 13.24 -7.18
CA ASN A 84 -1.22 13.63 -6.97
C ASN A 84 -0.43 12.72 -6.03
N ASN A 85 -1.11 11.88 -5.26
CA ASN A 85 -0.53 11.03 -4.23
C ASN A 85 -0.56 9.55 -4.61
N VAL A 86 -1.16 9.20 -5.75
CA VAL A 86 -1.37 7.81 -6.18
C VAL A 86 -0.38 7.44 -7.28
N PHE A 87 0.21 6.27 -7.11
CA PHE A 87 1.20 5.68 -7.99
C PHE A 87 0.92 4.19 -8.21
N LEU A 88 1.46 3.64 -9.29
CA LEU A 88 1.43 2.22 -9.60
C LEU A 88 2.86 1.67 -9.66
N LEU A 89 3.02 0.44 -9.19
CA LEU A 89 4.28 -0.30 -9.26
C LEU A 89 4.01 -1.72 -9.76
N ASN A 90 4.78 -2.17 -10.75
CA ASN A 90 4.78 -3.55 -11.19
C ASN A 90 6.08 -4.21 -10.75
N ILE A 91 6.00 -5.27 -9.94
CA ILE A 91 7.18 -5.93 -9.37
C ILE A 91 6.88 -7.36 -8.93
N ASP A 92 7.89 -8.22 -8.93
CA ASP A 92 7.74 -9.62 -8.51
C ASP A 92 7.70 -9.76 -6.98
N SER A 93 8.50 -8.95 -6.27
CA SER A 93 8.59 -8.98 -4.81
C SER A 93 9.00 -7.62 -4.24
N LEU A 94 8.63 -7.39 -2.97
CA LEU A 94 9.04 -6.21 -2.20
C LEU A 94 10.07 -6.62 -1.16
N SER A 95 11.18 -5.89 -1.09
CA SER A 95 12.25 -6.11 -0.11
C SER A 95 12.96 -4.81 0.25
N VAL A 96 13.55 -4.75 1.45
CA VAL A 96 14.39 -3.62 1.85
C VAL A 96 15.66 -3.60 1.00
N GLY A 97 16.09 -2.42 0.58
CA GLY A 97 17.22 -2.23 -0.33
C GLY A 97 16.87 -2.32 -1.82
N LEU A 98 15.62 -2.65 -2.15
CA LEU A 98 15.14 -2.70 -3.53
C LEU A 98 14.99 -1.28 -4.09
N ASP A 99 15.60 -1.04 -5.25
CA ASP A 99 15.37 0.18 -6.01
C ASP A 99 14.13 0.02 -6.88
N ILE A 100 13.17 0.93 -6.71
CA ILE A 100 11.90 0.90 -7.43
C ILE A 100 11.64 2.19 -8.20
N ILE A 101 10.88 2.06 -9.27
CA ILE A 101 10.42 3.16 -10.11
C ILE A 101 8.91 3.06 -10.22
N PHE A 102 8.21 4.12 -9.80
CA PHE A 102 6.76 4.21 -9.89
C PHE A 102 6.31 4.87 -11.19
N SER A 103 5.11 4.50 -11.66
CA SER A 103 4.35 5.32 -12.60
C SER A 103 3.28 6.11 -11.84
N LYS A 104 3.13 7.40 -12.17
CA LYS A 104 2.06 8.22 -11.59
C LYS A 104 0.71 7.73 -12.12
N ALA A 105 -0.26 7.51 -11.23
CA ALA A 105 -1.60 7.12 -11.63
C ALA A 105 -2.33 8.30 -12.31
N ARG A 106 -3.14 8.00 -13.32
CA ARG A 106 -4.07 8.98 -13.91
C ARG A 106 -5.33 9.05 -13.06
N SER A 107 -6.12 10.11 -13.22
CA SER A 107 -7.41 10.22 -12.54
C SER A 107 -8.36 9.05 -12.83
N SER A 108 -8.25 8.42 -14.01
CA SER A 108 -9.00 7.21 -14.38
C SER A 108 -8.57 5.96 -13.63
N ASP A 109 -7.36 5.96 -13.09
CA ASP A 109 -6.76 4.81 -12.42
C ASP A 109 -7.01 4.83 -10.90
N ILE A 110 -7.67 5.90 -10.38
CA ILE A 110 -8.05 5.99 -8.97
C ILE A 110 -9.26 5.11 -8.70
N ILE A 111 -9.11 4.23 -7.73
CA ILE A 111 -10.14 3.30 -7.29
C ILE A 111 -10.38 3.46 -5.79
N ASP A 112 -11.60 3.17 -5.32
CA ASP A 112 -11.90 3.06 -3.88
C ASP A 112 -11.42 1.69 -3.41
N ILE A 113 -10.56 1.66 -2.39
CA ILE A 113 -10.07 0.43 -1.75
C ILE A 113 -10.46 0.51 -0.27
N LYS A 114 -11.03 -0.56 0.27
CA LYS A 114 -11.37 -0.68 1.70
C LYS A 114 -10.65 -1.84 2.36
N PHE A 115 -9.76 -1.54 3.30
CA PHE A 115 -9.06 -2.52 4.12
C PHE A 115 -9.93 -3.09 5.26
N PRO A 116 -9.63 -4.29 5.78
CA PRO A 116 -8.66 -5.24 5.23
C PRO A 116 -9.15 -5.95 3.97
N PHE A 117 -10.46 -5.89 3.67
CA PHE A 117 -11.06 -6.67 2.59
C PHE A 117 -11.67 -5.81 1.50
N ASP A 118 -10.86 -5.58 0.47
CA ASP A 118 -11.33 -5.28 -0.87
C ASP A 118 -10.61 -6.19 -1.88
N ILE A 119 -11.06 -7.44 -1.93
CA ILE A 119 -10.67 -8.45 -2.94
C ILE A 119 -11.55 -8.28 -4.21
N SER A 120 -12.44 -7.26 -4.25
CA SER A 120 -13.63 -7.26 -5.12
C SER A 120 -13.37 -7.08 -6.62
N ASN A 121 -12.12 -6.94 -7.05
CA ASN A 121 -11.73 -6.86 -8.47
C ASN A 121 -10.82 -8.01 -8.94
N LEU A 122 -10.71 -9.12 -8.20
CA LEU A 122 -9.83 -10.25 -8.57
C LEU A 122 -10.51 -11.35 -9.42
N TYR A 123 -11.51 -10.98 -10.23
CA TYR A 123 -12.00 -11.81 -11.34
C TYR A 123 -11.85 -11.07 -12.67
#